data_AF-A0A932STY4-F1
#
_entry.id   AF-A0A932STY4-F1
#
_cell.length_a   1.000
_cell.length_b   1.000
_cell.length_c   1.000
_cell.angle_alpha   90.00
_cell.angle_beta   90.00
_cell.angle_gamma   90.00
#
_symmetry.space_group_name_H-M   'P 1'
#
loop_
_entity.id
_entity.type
_entity.pdbx_description
1 polymer ?
#
loop_
_entity_poly.entity_id
_entity_poly.type
_entity_poly.pdbx_seq_one_letter_code
_entity_poly.pdbx_strand_id
1 'polypeptide(L)' 'MEMLAPTVVATGEPAAALDRLGDEIAELSAHLDAASARLLDLIRDFDARGGWTTGFRSCAA' A
#
# COMPACT_ATOMS: atom_id res chain seq x y z
N MET A 1 -31.31 -43.36 -12.10
CA MET A 1 -29.89 -43.01 -11.87
C MET A 1 -29.87 -41.54 -11.52
N GLU A 2 -30.11 -41.21 -10.24
CA GLU A 2 -29.99 -39.84 -9.77
C GLU A 2 -28.55 -39.61 -9.31
N MET A 3 -27.86 -38.67 -9.95
CA MET A 3 -26.59 -38.15 -9.45
C MET A 3 -26.92 -37.00 -8.50
N LEU A 4 -26.66 -37.17 -7.21
CA LEU A 4 -26.56 -36.04 -6.29
C LEU A 4 -25.36 -35.19 -6.74
N ALA A 5 -25.64 -34.01 -7.28
CA ALA A 5 -24.61 -33.02 -7.51
C ALA A 5 -23.98 -32.63 -6.16
N PRO A 6 -22.63 -32.57 -6.06
CA PRO A 6 -22.00 -32.19 -4.82
C PRO A 6 -22.30 -30.71 -4.55
N THR A 7 -23.01 -30.44 -3.46
CA THR A 7 -23.19 -29.08 -2.95
C THR A 7 -21.86 -28.65 -2.36
N VAL A 8 -21.12 -27.79 -3.08
CA VAL A 8 -19.93 -27.12 -2.54
C VAL A 8 -20.41 -26.14 -1.47
N VAL A 9 -20.34 -26.56 -0.21
CA VAL A 9 -20.52 -25.65 0.93
C VAL A 9 -19.22 -24.89 1.08
N ALA A 10 -19.21 -23.63 0.64
CA ALA A 10 -18.11 -22.71 0.93
C ALA A 10 -18.00 -22.55 2.45
N THR A 11 -16.88 -22.96 3.02
CA THR A 11 -16.53 -22.67 4.41
C THR A 11 -16.30 -21.16 4.53
N GLY A 12 -17.21 -20.45 5.21
CA GLY A 12 -17.22 -18.97 5.23
C GLY A 12 -16.14 -18.31 6.11
N GLU A 13 -15.52 -19.05 7.03
CA GLU A 13 -14.54 -18.49 7.98
C GLU A 13 -13.17 -18.16 7.36
N PRO A 14 -12.56 -19.03 6.53
CA PRO A 14 -11.29 -18.70 5.87
C PRO A 14 -11.40 -17.54 4.89
N ALA A 15 -12.53 -17.41 4.19
CA ALA A 15 -12.79 -16.30 3.27
C ALA A 15 -12.85 -14.97 4.01
N ALA A 16 -13.62 -14.90 5.11
CA ALA A 16 -13.71 -13.69 5.93
C ALA A 16 -12.37 -13.30 6.59
N ALA A 17 -11.50 -14.26 6.91
CA ALA A 17 -10.17 -13.97 7.42
C ALA A 17 -9.26 -13.35 6.34
N LEU A 18 -9.35 -13.84 5.10
CA LEU A 18 -8.63 -13.25 3.97
C LEU A 18 -9.11 -11.85 3.62
N ASP A 19 -10.42 -11.60 3.68
CA ASP A 19 -10.97 -10.26 3.43
C ASP A 19 -10.46 -9.24 4.44
N ARG A 20 -10.47 -9.57 5.75
CA ARG A 20 -9.91 -8.69 6.80
C ARG A 20 -8.42 -8.43 6.62
N LEU A 21 -7.66 -9.45 6.22
CA LEU A 21 -6.24 -9.28 5.91
C LEU A 21 -6.05 -8.33 4.72
N GLY A 22 -6.91 -8.42 3.71
CA GLY A 22 -6.93 -7.51 2.56
C GLY A 22 -7.19 -6.06 2.99
N ASP A 23 -8.16 -5.83 3.87
CA ASP A 23 -8.47 -4.51 4.42
C ASP A 23 -7.27 -3.92 5.18
N GLU A 24 -6.60 -4.72 6.02
CA GLU A 24 -5.41 -4.29 6.76
C GLU A 24 -4.25 -3.93 5.83
N ILE A 25 -4.03 -4.73 4.77
CA ILE A 25 -3.03 -4.42 3.75
C ILE A 25 -3.37 -3.12 3.01
N ALA A 26 -4.64 -2.93 2.66
CA ALA A 26 -5.09 -1.73 1.94
C ALA A 26 -4.92 -0.47 2.81
N GLU A 27 -5.26 -0.54 4.10
CA GLU A 27 -5.06 0.54 5.05
C GLU A 27 -3.58 0.89 5.23
N LEU A 28 -2.72 -0.12 5.42
CA LEU A 28 -1.27 0.08 5.51
C LEU A 28 -0.70 0.67 4.22
N SER A 29 -1.17 0.22 3.06
CA SER A 29 -0.76 0.76 1.76
C SER A 29 -1.14 2.23 1.63
N ALA A 30 -2.36 2.62 2.01
CA ALA A 30 -2.80 4.02 1.99
C ALA A 30 -1.94 4.90 2.91
N HIS A 31 -1.54 4.40 4.08
CA HIS A 31 -0.61 5.11 4.96
C HIS A 31 0.78 5.29 4.33
N LEU A 32 1.29 4.27 3.64
CA LEU A 32 2.57 4.35 2.92
C LEU A 32 2.51 5.35 1.77
N ASP A 33 1.41 5.38 1.02
CA ASP A 33 1.20 6.35 -0.06
C ASP A 33 1.14 7.78 0.48
N ALA A 34 0.39 8.01 1.57
CA ALA A 34 0.32 9.31 2.22
C ALA A 34 1.69 9.77 2.78
N ALA A 35 2.43 8.85 3.39
CA ALA A 35 3.78 9.12 3.89
C ALA A 35 4.75 9.44 2.74
N SER A 36 4.63 8.72 1.62
CA SER A 36 5.45 8.95 0.42
C SER A 36 5.17 10.30 -0.21
N ALA A 37 3.90 10.68 -0.35
CA ALA A 37 3.52 12.02 -0.83
C ALA A 37 4.10 13.12 0.06
N ARG A 38 3.95 12.99 1.38
CA ARG A 38 4.53 13.94 2.35
C ARG A 38 6.06 14.01 2.24
N LEU A 39 6.72 12.86 2.08
CA LEU A 39 8.17 12.81 1.90
C LEU A 39 8.59 13.57 0.64
N LEU A 40 7.90 13.39 -0.48
CA LEU A 40 8.20 14.10 -1.73
C LEU A 40 8.01 15.62 -1.59
N ASP A 41 7.00 16.07 -0.86
CA ASP A 41 6.82 17.50 -0.56
C ASP A 41 7.97 18.06 0.30
N LEU A 42 8.43 17.31 1.29
CA LEU A 42 9.58 17.69 2.11
C LEU A 42 10.88 17.74 1.29
N ILE A 43 11.10 16.75 0.41
CA ILE A 43 12.25 16.73 -0.50
C ILE A 43 12.21 17.95 -1.41
N ARG A 44 11.04 18.32 -1.95
CA ARG A 44 10.88 19.52 -2.77
C ARG A 44 11.25 20.80 -2.00
N ASP A 45 10.79 20.96 -0.76
CA ASP A 45 11.15 22.12 0.07
C ASP A 45 12.64 22.13 0.42
N PHE A 46 13.23 20.96 0.71
CA PHE A 46 14.66 20.82 0.95
C PHE A 46 15.50 21.21 -0.29
N ASP A 47 15.04 20.78 -1.46
CA ASP A 47 15.63 21.11 -2.76
C ASP A 47 15.61 22.62 -3.03
N ALA A 48 14.46 23.27 -2.83
CA ALA A 48 14.27 24.70 -3.00
C ALA A 48 15.15 25.55 -2.06
N ARG A 49 15.50 25.00 -0.89
CA ARG A 49 16.40 25.63 0.08
C ARG A 49 17.89 25.37 -0.21
N GLY A 50 18.20 24.59 -1.24
CA GLY A 50 19.56 24.22 -1.59
C GLY A 50 20.22 23.28 -0.57
N GLY A 51 19.44 22.45 0.13
CA GLY A 51 19.95 21.60 1.22
C GLY A 51 21.00 20.55 0.81
N TRP A 52 21.20 20.33 -0.48
CA TRP A 52 22.13 19.34 -1.04
C TRP A 52 23.62 19.72 -1.03
N THR A 53 24.01 20.73 -0.23
CA THR A 53 25.33 21.42 -0.26
C THR A 53 26.58 20.53 -0.11
N THR A 54 26.45 19.21 0.09
CA THR A 54 27.54 18.23 0.13
C THR A 54 27.67 17.42 -1.16
N GLY A 55 27.71 18.09 -2.31
CA GLY A 55 28.11 17.48 -3.59
C GLY A 55 26.97 17.15 -4.58
N PHE A 56 25.71 17.42 -4.24
CA PHE A 56 24.59 17.34 -5.18
C PHE A 56 23.93 18.71 -5.35
N ARG A 57 23.38 18.99 -6.53
CA ARG A 57 22.74 20.29 -6.82
C ARG A 57 21.25 20.28 -6.55
N SER A 58 20.59 19.13 -6.72
CA SER A 58 19.17 18.90 -6.51
C SER A 58 18.89 17.40 -6.40
N CYS A 59 17.69 16.98 -5.99
CA CYS A 59 17.32 15.55 -5.93
C CYS A 59 17.14 14.88 -7.31
N ALA A 60 17.03 15.68 -8.39
CA ALA A 60 16.81 15.22 -9.77
C ALA A 60 17.93 15.67 -10.73
N ALA A 61 19.04 16.19 -10.18
CA ALA A 61 20.18 16.70 -10.95
C ALA A 61 21.30 15.67 -11.10
#